data_AF-C5A1W6-F1
#
_entry.id   AF-C5A1W6-F1
#
_cell.length_a   1.000
_cell.length_b   1.000
_cell.length_c   1.000
_cell.angle_alpha   90.00
_cell.angle_beta   90.00
_cell.angle_gamma   90.00
#
_symmetry.space_group_name_H-M   'P 1'
#
loop_
_entity.id
_entity.type
_entity.pdbx_description
1 polymer ?
#
loop_
_entity_poly.entity_id
_entity_poly.type
_entity_poly.pdbx_seq_one_letter_code
_entity_poly.pdbx_strand_id
1 'polypeptide(L)'
;MVEMLPGKFLGVVIDFDSTRELLTKIKKGYLKASWRDGDSLKTGYVLVSDGAILGALVEDVLSRERIEGENALRKISEVSLSKRLKAVELYEADVAEILRENPSIRVESGVISEDIPGWDLDSLLLVLTTHRGELRVHNGGTSWRLYLDRGVVRAAQTIRGPTQKGNDALKNLLWEIGKVMKDGRFETGGSWEFTKEDTVDNGGIFKEGVELLREKRRIDNAKGF
;
A
#
# COMPACT_ATOMS: atom_id res chain seq x y z
N MET A 1 -20.37 -19.41 18.81
CA MET A 1 -20.14 -19.37 17.35
C MET A 1 -19.46 -18.06 17.04
N VAL A 2 -18.42 -18.06 16.20
CA VAL A 2 -17.87 -16.83 15.63
C VAL A 2 -18.94 -16.33 14.66
N GLU A 3 -19.56 -15.18 14.94
CA GLU A 3 -20.48 -14.56 14.00
C GLU A 3 -19.64 -13.99 12.87
N MET A 4 -19.61 -14.70 11.74
CA MET A 4 -19.06 -14.13 10.52
C MET A 4 -19.82 -12.85 10.19
N LEU A 5 -19.11 -11.85 9.66
CA LEU A 5 -19.76 -10.69 9.06
C LEU A 5 -20.80 -11.17 8.02
N PRO A 6 -21.97 -10.53 7.95
CA PRO A 6 -23.00 -10.91 6.98
C PRO A 6 -22.49 -10.65 5.56
N GLY A 7 -22.72 -11.59 4.64
CA GLY A 7 -22.31 -11.43 3.25
C GLY A 7 -22.54 -12.66 2.38
N LYS A 8 -22.61 -12.44 1.07
CA LYS A 8 -22.68 -13.49 0.04
C LYS A 8 -21.28 -13.84 -0.43
N PHE A 9 -20.90 -15.11 -0.29
CA PHE A 9 -19.63 -15.61 -0.81
C PHE A 9 -19.56 -15.47 -2.34
N LEU A 10 -18.46 -14.90 -2.83
CA LEU A 10 -18.21 -14.70 -4.26
C LEU A 10 -17.13 -15.65 -4.81
N GLY A 11 -16.15 -16.04 -3.99
CA GLY A 11 -15.04 -16.89 -4.43
C GLY A 11 -13.79 -16.75 -3.58
N VAL A 12 -12.73 -17.44 -4.00
CA VAL A 12 -11.39 -17.38 -3.42
C VAL A 12 -10.41 -16.89 -4.47
N VAL A 13 -9.55 -15.95 -4.10
CA VAL A 13 -8.37 -15.56 -4.89
C VAL A 13 -7.14 -16.14 -4.22
N ILE A 14 -6.31 -16.82 -5.00
CA ILE A 14 -5.06 -17.46 -4.57
C ILE A 14 -3.92 -16.82 -5.35
N ASP A 15 -2.74 -16.70 -4.73
CA ASP A 15 -1.51 -16.22 -5.37
C ASP A 15 -1.70 -14.88 -6.13
N PHE A 16 -2.31 -13.91 -5.44
CA PHE A 16 -2.51 -12.55 -5.97
C PHE A 16 -1.20 -11.74 -5.91
N ASP A 17 -0.98 -10.91 -6.93
CA ASP A 17 0.25 -10.10 -7.06
C ASP A 17 0.19 -8.81 -6.23
N SER A 18 -1.02 -8.32 -5.96
CA SER A 18 -1.23 -7.13 -5.11
C SER A 18 -2.60 -7.12 -4.43
N THR A 19 -2.66 -6.50 -3.27
CA THR A 19 -3.88 -6.13 -2.53
C THR A 19 -4.79 -5.26 -3.38
N ARG A 20 -4.26 -4.39 -4.24
CA ARG A 20 -5.11 -3.59 -5.14
C ARG A 20 -5.90 -4.46 -6.11
N GLU A 21 -5.30 -5.52 -6.63
CA GLU A 21 -5.99 -6.50 -7.47
C GLU A 21 -7.18 -7.13 -6.71
N LEU A 22 -7.03 -7.35 -5.40
CA LEU A 22 -8.11 -7.85 -4.55
C LEU A 22 -9.20 -6.80 -4.33
N LEU A 23 -8.82 -5.54 -4.06
CA LEU A 23 -9.74 -4.44 -3.79
C LEU A 23 -10.62 -4.10 -5.01
N THR A 24 -10.14 -4.31 -6.24
CA THR A 24 -10.94 -4.05 -7.46
C THR A 24 -11.88 -5.20 -7.82
N LYS A 25 -11.68 -6.40 -7.27
CA LYS A 25 -12.55 -7.57 -7.50
C LYS A 25 -13.88 -7.49 -6.74
N ILE A 26 -13.96 -6.65 -5.70
CA ILE A 26 -15.18 -6.42 -4.92
C ILE A 26 -15.64 -4.97 -5.10
N LYS A 27 -16.85 -4.78 -5.64
CA LYS A 27 -17.48 -3.45 -5.70
C LYS A 27 -17.88 -2.95 -4.32
N LYS A 28 -18.55 -3.80 -3.52
CA LYS A 28 -18.99 -3.49 -2.16
C LYS A 28 -19.03 -4.78 -1.34
N GLY A 29 -18.27 -4.86 -0.25
CA GLY A 29 -18.21 -6.06 0.58
C GLY A 29 -16.92 -6.15 1.39
N TYR A 30 -16.39 -7.35 1.57
CA TYR A 30 -15.15 -7.52 2.32
C TYR A 30 -14.28 -8.68 1.83
N LEU A 31 -12.98 -8.51 2.06
CA LEU A 31 -11.95 -9.52 1.93
C LEU A 31 -11.79 -10.23 3.27
N LYS A 32 -11.74 -11.57 3.27
CA LYS A 32 -11.43 -12.37 4.46
C LYS A 32 -10.17 -13.18 4.23
N ALA A 33 -9.22 -13.06 5.15
CA ALA A 33 -7.96 -13.79 5.11
C ALA A 33 -7.73 -14.51 6.44
N SER A 34 -7.14 -15.70 6.39
CA SER A 34 -6.82 -16.48 7.59
C SER A 34 -5.34 -16.85 7.58
N TRP A 35 -4.69 -16.75 8.74
CA TRP A 35 -3.27 -17.06 8.89
C TRP A 35 -2.95 -17.55 10.30
N ARG A 36 -1.78 -18.17 10.44
CA ARG A 36 -1.22 -18.56 11.75
C ARG A 36 -0.22 -17.52 12.24
N ASP A 37 -0.30 -17.22 13.54
CA ASP A 37 0.67 -16.40 14.27
C ASP A 37 1.09 -17.19 15.52
N GLY A 38 2.18 -17.95 15.39
CA GLY A 38 2.54 -18.99 16.37
C GLY A 38 1.45 -20.07 16.48
N ASP A 39 1.00 -20.32 17.71
CA ASP A 39 -0.08 -21.27 18.00
C ASP A 39 -1.49 -20.71 17.75
N SER A 40 -1.61 -19.41 17.51
CA SER A 40 -2.90 -18.75 17.29
C SER A 40 -3.32 -18.80 15.83
N LEU A 41 -4.61 -19.06 15.59
CA LEU A 41 -5.24 -18.92 14.28
C LEU A 41 -5.97 -17.58 14.24
N LYS A 42 -5.57 -16.70 13.33
CA LYS A 42 -6.17 -15.38 13.16
C LYS A 42 -7.01 -15.32 11.89
N THR A 43 -8.10 -14.57 11.95
CA THR A 43 -8.93 -14.22 10.78
C THR A 43 -9.03 -12.70 10.68
N GLY A 44 -8.65 -12.15 9.54
CA GLY A 44 -8.71 -10.73 9.24
C GLY A 44 -9.78 -10.43 8.19
N TYR A 45 -10.47 -9.33 8.39
CA TYR A 45 -11.51 -8.81 7.50
C TYR A 45 -11.13 -7.40 7.09
N VAL A 46 -11.23 -7.11 5.79
CA VAL A 46 -11.02 -5.77 5.22
C VAL A 46 -12.28 -5.40 4.47
N LEU A 47 -13.00 -4.38 4.97
CA LEU A 47 -14.25 -3.92 4.38
C LEU A 47 -13.95 -2.88 3.31
N VAL A 48 -14.55 -3.07 2.13
CA VAL A 48 -14.22 -2.33 0.91
C VAL A 48 -15.49 -1.85 0.22
N SER A 49 -15.52 -0.58 -0.18
CA SER A 49 -16.52 -0.05 -1.13
C SER A 49 -15.80 0.76 -2.19
N ASP A 50 -16.12 0.50 -3.46
CA ASP A 50 -15.61 1.23 -4.62
C ASP A 50 -14.07 1.31 -4.64
N GLY A 51 -13.42 0.24 -4.20
CA GLY A 51 -11.96 0.13 -4.11
C GLY A 51 -11.31 0.86 -2.92
N ALA A 52 -12.10 1.51 -2.06
CA ALA A 52 -11.63 2.15 -0.83
C ALA A 52 -11.85 1.24 0.38
N ILE A 53 -10.87 1.19 1.29
CA ILE A 53 -10.99 0.47 2.56
C ILE A 53 -11.71 1.35 3.57
N LEU A 54 -12.83 0.85 4.08
CA LEU A 54 -13.70 1.58 5.01
C LEU A 54 -13.66 1.03 6.44
N GLY A 55 -13.14 -0.18 6.61
CA GLY A 55 -13.05 -0.81 7.92
C GLY A 55 -12.14 -2.02 7.94
N ALA A 56 -11.69 -2.39 9.13
CA ALA A 56 -10.87 -3.59 9.33
C ALA A 56 -11.11 -4.22 10.70
N LEU A 57 -11.00 -5.54 10.75
CA LEU A 57 -11.19 -6.36 11.94
C LEU A 57 -10.21 -7.54 11.90
N VAL A 58 -9.57 -7.86 13.02
CA VAL A 58 -8.79 -9.09 13.20
C VAL A 58 -9.30 -9.80 14.43
N GLU A 59 -9.57 -11.09 14.28
CA GLU A 59 -10.04 -11.95 15.36
C GLU A 59 -9.07 -13.11 15.58
N ASP A 60 -8.81 -13.41 16.85
CA ASP A 60 -8.26 -14.71 17.23
C ASP A 60 -9.38 -15.74 17.31
N VAL A 61 -9.26 -16.82 16.55
CA VAL A 61 -10.28 -17.88 16.49
C VAL A 61 -10.37 -18.65 17.81
N LEU A 62 -9.25 -18.80 18.52
CA LEU A 62 -9.16 -19.58 19.76
C LEU A 62 -9.48 -18.72 20.98
N SER A 63 -8.85 -17.56 21.13
CA SER A 63 -9.03 -16.67 22.29
C SER A 63 -10.24 -15.75 22.19
N ARG A 64 -10.80 -15.57 20.98
CA ARG A 64 -11.89 -14.61 20.66
C ARG A 64 -11.53 -13.14 20.89
N GLU A 65 -10.25 -12.84 21.06
CA GLU A 65 -9.80 -11.45 21.11
C GLU A 65 -9.99 -10.77 19.76
N ARG A 66 -10.41 -9.51 19.79
CA ARG A 66 -10.66 -8.69 18.59
C ARG A 66 -9.77 -7.47 18.60
N ILE A 67 -9.25 -7.14 17.43
CA ILE A 67 -8.57 -5.88 17.13
C ILE A 67 -9.38 -5.24 16.00
N GLU A 68 -9.72 -3.98 16.15
CA GLU A 68 -10.66 -3.27 15.24
C GLU A 68 -10.04 -1.98 14.70
N GLY A 69 -10.58 -1.49 13.59
CA GLY A 69 -10.21 -0.22 12.98
C GLY A 69 -8.77 -0.18 12.47
N GLU A 70 -8.08 0.94 12.67
CA GLU A 70 -6.72 1.15 12.14
C GLU A 70 -5.68 0.16 12.66
N ASN A 71 -5.83 -0.29 13.92
CA ASN A 71 -4.93 -1.28 14.51
C ASN A 71 -5.07 -2.64 13.82
N ALA A 72 -6.31 -3.02 13.47
CA ALA A 72 -6.59 -4.24 12.72
C ALA A 72 -5.98 -4.16 11.32
N LEU A 73 -6.18 -3.03 10.65
CA LEU A 73 -5.65 -2.79 9.31
C LEU A 73 -4.12 -2.86 9.28
N ARG A 74 -3.45 -2.29 10.29
CA ARG A 74 -1.99 -2.37 10.44
C ARG A 74 -1.51 -3.81 10.60
N LYS A 75 -2.17 -4.60 11.47
CA LYS A 75 -1.81 -6.01 11.67
C LYS A 75 -2.02 -6.84 10.41
N ILE A 76 -3.11 -6.61 9.66
CA ILE A 76 -3.35 -7.29 8.38
C ILE A 76 -2.26 -6.93 7.36
N SER A 77 -1.87 -5.65 7.31
CA SER A 77 -0.79 -5.17 6.45
C SER A 77 0.51 -5.90 6.76
N GLU A 78 0.96 -5.94 8.02
CA GLU A 78 2.18 -6.65 8.44
C GLU A 78 2.20 -8.12 8.01
N VAL A 79 1.06 -8.81 8.08
CA VAL A 79 0.96 -10.22 7.68
C VAL A 79 0.99 -10.36 6.16
N SER A 80 0.34 -9.46 5.43
CA SER A 80 0.43 -9.38 3.97
C SER A 80 1.88 -9.19 3.51
N LEU A 81 2.61 -8.25 4.15
CA LEU A 81 4.02 -7.97 3.90
C LEU A 81 4.91 -9.20 4.08
N SER A 82 4.64 -10.00 5.10
CA SER A 82 5.36 -11.25 5.35
C SER A 82 5.06 -12.38 4.35
N LYS A 83 4.21 -12.13 3.33
CA LYS A 83 3.71 -13.10 2.34
C LYS A 83 3.07 -14.35 2.95
N ARG A 84 2.57 -14.21 4.19
CA ARG A 84 1.83 -15.28 4.89
C ARG A 84 0.41 -15.42 4.38
N LEU A 85 -0.16 -14.36 3.81
CA LEU A 85 -1.46 -14.39 3.14
C LEU A 85 -1.27 -14.89 1.70
N LYS A 86 -1.74 -16.11 1.43
CA LYS A 86 -1.70 -16.72 0.09
C LYS A 86 -3.06 -16.88 -0.57
N ALA A 87 -4.12 -16.82 0.23
CA ALA A 87 -5.49 -16.95 -0.23
C ALA A 87 -6.39 -15.98 0.52
N VAL A 88 -7.35 -15.40 -0.19
CA VAL A 88 -8.33 -14.47 0.35
C VAL A 88 -9.70 -14.85 -0.19
N GLU A 89 -10.66 -14.98 0.71
CA GLU A 89 -12.07 -15.15 0.39
C GLU A 89 -12.72 -13.80 0.10
N LEU A 90 -13.59 -13.74 -0.90
CA LEU A 90 -14.32 -12.55 -1.31
C LEU A 90 -15.80 -12.66 -0.93
N TYR A 91 -16.35 -11.62 -0.33
CA TYR A 91 -17.76 -11.53 0.03
C TYR A 91 -18.37 -10.23 -0.47
N GLU A 92 -19.57 -10.30 -1.04
CA GLU A 92 -20.44 -9.16 -1.33
C GLU A 92 -21.31 -8.87 -0.11
N ALA A 93 -21.30 -7.63 0.38
CA ALA A 93 -22.05 -7.24 1.57
C ALA A 93 -22.34 -5.74 1.61
N ASP A 94 -23.36 -5.33 2.37
CA ASP A 94 -23.59 -3.92 2.64
C ASP A 94 -22.64 -3.41 3.73
N VAL A 95 -21.49 -2.88 3.29
CA VAL A 95 -20.48 -2.30 4.19
C VAL A 95 -21.04 -1.16 5.06
N ALA A 96 -21.99 -0.38 4.56
CA ALA A 96 -22.55 0.73 5.34
C ALA A 96 -23.42 0.22 6.50
N GLU A 97 -24.12 -0.90 6.30
CA GLU A 97 -24.88 -1.59 7.35
C GLU A 97 -23.94 -2.19 8.39
N ILE A 98 -22.92 -2.95 7.96
CA ILE A 98 -21.93 -3.55 8.86
C ILE A 98 -21.26 -2.49 9.74
N LEU A 99 -20.84 -1.36 9.15
CA LEU A 99 -20.19 -0.27 9.87
C LEU A 99 -21.17 0.55 10.74
N ARG A 100 -22.47 0.49 10.47
CA ARG A 100 -23.49 1.13 11.32
C ARG A 100 -23.68 0.31 12.60
N GLU A 101 -23.70 -1.01 12.47
CA GLU A 101 -23.81 -1.95 13.60
C GLU A 101 -22.49 -2.06 14.38
N ASN A 102 -21.35 -1.89 13.70
CA ASN A 102 -20.01 -2.05 14.25
C ASN A 102 -19.15 -0.80 13.98
N PRO A 103 -19.44 0.35 14.62
CA PRO A 103 -18.75 1.61 14.33
C PRO A 103 -17.25 1.58 14.65
N SER A 104 -16.82 0.73 15.58
CA SER A 104 -15.41 0.57 15.99
C SER A 104 -14.53 -0.10 14.93
N ILE A 105 -15.11 -0.79 13.96
CA ILE A 105 -14.40 -1.39 12.82
C ILE A 105 -13.99 -0.34 11.79
N ARG A 106 -14.60 0.85 11.83
CA ARG A 106 -14.39 1.92 10.84
C ARG A 106 -12.94 2.40 10.81
N VAL A 107 -12.46 2.72 9.62
CA VAL A 107 -11.15 3.33 9.37
C VAL A 107 -11.35 4.67 8.68
N GLU A 108 -10.62 5.72 9.10
CA GLU A 108 -10.75 7.06 8.53
C GLU A 108 -10.05 7.21 7.18
N SER A 109 -8.92 6.51 6.98
CA SER A 109 -8.20 6.47 5.69
C SER A 109 -7.49 5.12 5.50
N GLY A 110 -8.22 4.12 5.03
CA GLY A 110 -7.74 2.74 4.99
C GLY A 110 -6.75 2.49 3.86
N VAL A 111 -5.53 2.11 4.23
CA VAL A 111 -4.46 1.69 3.31
C VAL A 111 -3.86 0.38 3.80
N ILE A 112 -3.69 -0.59 2.90
CA ILE A 112 -2.82 -1.76 3.15
C ILE A 112 -1.48 -1.44 2.51
N SER A 113 -0.44 -1.37 3.34
CA SER A 113 0.94 -1.20 2.89
C SER A 113 1.42 -2.47 2.21
N GLU A 114 2.02 -2.34 1.03
CA GLU A 114 2.80 -3.41 0.40
C GLU A 114 4.29 -3.04 0.41
N ASP A 115 5.11 -4.00 0.81
CA ASP A 115 6.56 -3.93 0.69
C ASP A 115 6.86 -4.25 -0.75
N ILE A 116 7.53 -3.32 -1.39
CA ILE A 116 8.13 -3.54 -2.69
C ILE A 116 9.33 -4.46 -2.44
N PRO A 117 9.31 -5.72 -2.93
CA PRO A 117 10.40 -6.64 -2.66
C PRO A 117 11.66 -6.13 -3.34
N GLY A 118 12.72 -5.89 -2.56
CA GLY A 118 14.02 -5.41 -3.07
C GLY A 118 14.23 -3.93 -2.79
N TRP A 119 15.26 -3.61 -2.00
CA TRP A 119 15.76 -2.23 -1.81
C TRP A 119 16.64 -1.83 -3.01
N ASP A 120 16.17 -2.14 -4.21
CA ASP A 120 16.94 -1.96 -5.44
C ASP A 120 16.15 -1.21 -6.51
N LEU A 121 16.91 -0.70 -7.47
CA LEU A 121 16.44 0.27 -8.43
C LEU A 121 15.40 -0.34 -9.38
N ASP A 122 15.53 -1.63 -9.65
CA ASP A 122 14.62 -2.38 -10.52
C ASP A 122 13.24 -2.50 -9.87
N SER A 123 13.20 -2.69 -8.55
CA SER A 123 11.97 -2.79 -7.77
C SER A 123 11.23 -1.45 -7.69
N LEU A 124 11.97 -0.34 -7.55
CA LEU A 124 11.40 1.01 -7.66
C LEU A 124 10.85 1.27 -9.07
N LEU A 125 11.60 0.93 -10.12
CA LEU A 125 11.17 1.11 -11.51
C LEU A 125 9.90 0.31 -11.83
N LEU A 126 9.81 -0.93 -11.32
CA LEU A 126 8.61 -1.76 -11.47
C LEU A 126 7.38 -1.06 -10.89
N VAL A 127 7.49 -0.52 -9.68
CA VAL A 127 6.38 0.20 -9.03
C VAL A 127 6.01 1.46 -9.78
N LEU A 128 7.01 2.26 -10.18
CA LEU A 128 6.75 3.48 -10.92
C LEU A 128 6.00 3.22 -12.22
N THR A 129 6.32 2.13 -12.92
CA THR A 129 5.73 1.81 -14.22
C THR A 129 4.37 1.13 -14.13
N THR A 130 4.10 0.39 -13.05
CA THR A 130 2.88 -0.42 -12.91
C THR A 130 1.84 0.16 -11.96
N HIS A 131 2.28 0.90 -10.93
CA HIS A 131 1.40 1.37 -9.85
C HIS A 131 0.60 2.61 -10.23
N ARG A 132 -0.57 2.74 -9.60
CA ARG A 132 -1.39 3.96 -9.65
C ARG A 132 -1.94 4.27 -8.25
N GLY A 133 -1.87 5.49 -7.80
CA GLY A 133 -2.18 5.86 -6.42
C GLY A 133 -0.91 6.13 -5.64
N GLU A 134 -1.01 6.11 -4.33
CA GLU A 134 0.05 6.63 -3.48
C GLU A 134 1.26 5.69 -3.35
N LEU A 135 2.45 6.31 -3.38
CA LEU A 135 3.74 5.75 -3.03
C LEU A 135 4.40 6.66 -1.99
N ARG A 136 4.74 6.12 -0.83
CA ARG A 136 5.59 6.78 0.15
C ARG A 136 7.02 6.29 0.02
N VAL A 137 7.95 7.22 0.20
CA VAL A 137 9.39 6.97 0.12
C VAL A 137 10.04 7.51 1.37
N HIS A 138 10.98 6.79 1.96
CA HIS A 138 11.63 7.17 3.22
C HIS A 138 13.14 6.94 3.12
N ASN A 139 13.95 7.82 3.70
CA ASN A 139 15.41 7.63 3.82
C ASN A 139 15.94 7.83 5.26
N GLY A 140 15.07 7.60 6.26
CA GLY A 140 15.37 7.78 7.69
C GLY A 140 15.26 9.22 8.21
N GLY A 141 15.62 10.22 7.40
CA GLY A 141 15.52 11.65 7.76
C GLY A 141 14.34 12.38 7.12
N THR A 142 14.08 12.07 5.86
CA THR A 142 13.05 12.68 5.03
C THR A 142 12.07 11.61 4.56
N SER A 143 10.82 12.01 4.33
CA SER A 143 9.81 11.13 3.75
C SER A 143 9.00 11.90 2.72
N TRP A 144 8.77 11.26 1.58
CA TRP A 144 8.00 11.79 0.47
C TRP A 144 6.73 10.98 0.29
N ARG A 145 5.69 11.64 -0.18
CA ARG A 145 4.45 11.05 -0.65
C ARG A 145 4.29 11.44 -2.11
N LEU A 146 4.16 10.46 -2.97
CA LEU A 146 3.97 10.60 -4.41
C LEU A 146 2.61 10.05 -4.79
N TYR A 147 1.92 10.70 -5.72
CA TYR A 147 0.80 10.10 -6.42
C TYR A 147 1.26 9.61 -7.79
N LEU A 148 1.20 8.30 -8.02
CA LEU A 148 1.58 7.66 -9.27
C LEU A 148 0.37 7.43 -10.17
N ASP A 149 0.60 7.53 -11.47
CA ASP A 149 -0.36 7.17 -12.50
C ASP A 149 0.40 6.51 -13.67
N ARG A 150 0.71 5.21 -13.52
CA ARG A 150 1.32 4.35 -14.55
C ARG A 150 2.49 5.00 -15.29
N GLY A 151 3.61 5.17 -14.58
CA GLY A 151 4.83 5.76 -15.12
C GLY A 151 4.91 7.28 -14.98
N VAL A 152 3.89 7.94 -14.42
CA VAL A 152 3.85 9.39 -14.23
C VAL A 152 3.65 9.72 -12.75
N VAL A 153 4.50 10.57 -12.19
CA VAL A 153 4.26 11.18 -10.87
C VAL A 153 3.35 12.39 -11.06
N ARG A 154 2.09 12.32 -10.64
CA ARG A 154 1.13 13.42 -10.78
C ARG A 154 1.29 14.47 -9.70
N ALA A 155 1.63 14.04 -8.49
CA ALA A 155 1.81 14.90 -7.35
C ALA A 155 2.93 14.39 -6.45
N ALA A 156 3.57 15.31 -5.74
CA ALA A 156 4.63 15.01 -4.80
C ALA A 156 4.60 15.98 -3.63
N GLN A 157 4.83 15.48 -2.42
CA GLN A 157 5.07 16.32 -1.24
C GLN A 157 6.02 15.61 -0.28
N THR A 158 6.78 16.38 0.49
CA THR A 158 7.46 15.86 1.67
C THR A 158 6.47 15.79 2.83
N ILE A 159 6.37 14.64 3.48
CA ILE A 159 5.54 14.43 4.68
C ILE A 159 6.36 14.43 5.97
N ARG A 160 7.69 14.31 5.86
CA ARG A 160 8.64 14.47 6.96
C ARG A 160 9.91 15.11 6.41
N GLY A 161 10.44 16.12 7.10
CA GLY A 161 11.59 16.90 6.64
C GLY A 161 11.16 18.30 6.15
N PRO A 162 11.99 18.97 5.32
CA PRO A 162 11.68 20.30 4.79
C PRO A 162 10.39 20.29 3.97
N THR A 163 9.46 21.21 4.26
CA THR A 163 8.16 21.29 3.58
C THR A 163 8.32 21.71 2.12
N GLN A 164 8.25 20.73 1.23
CA GLN A 164 8.33 20.88 -0.23
C GLN A 164 7.13 20.21 -0.89
N LYS A 165 6.70 20.76 -2.03
CA LYS A 165 5.56 20.28 -2.82
C LYS A 165 5.89 20.27 -4.31
N GLY A 166 5.09 19.54 -5.08
CA GLY A 166 5.15 19.49 -6.53
C GLY A 166 6.54 19.14 -7.05
N ASN A 167 7.00 19.90 -8.05
CA ASN A 167 8.30 19.68 -8.68
C ASN A 167 9.48 19.73 -7.68
N ASP A 168 9.40 20.53 -6.61
CA ASP A 168 10.52 20.67 -5.67
C ASP A 168 10.65 19.45 -4.77
N ALA A 169 9.54 18.90 -4.28
CA ALA A 169 9.54 17.63 -3.56
C ALA A 169 10.09 16.49 -4.43
N LEU A 170 9.69 16.47 -5.71
CA LEU A 170 10.16 15.45 -6.66
C LEU A 170 11.67 15.56 -6.94
N LYS A 171 12.16 16.79 -7.17
CA LYS A 171 13.59 17.04 -7.37
C LYS A 171 14.40 16.64 -6.16
N ASN A 172 13.93 16.96 -4.96
CA ASN A 172 14.62 16.58 -3.73
C ASN A 172 14.71 15.05 -3.57
N LEU A 173 13.62 14.33 -3.85
CA LEU A 173 13.64 12.87 -3.87
C LEU A 173 14.67 12.32 -4.88
N LEU A 174 14.70 12.85 -6.11
CA LEU A 174 15.67 12.44 -7.13
C LEU A 174 17.12 12.70 -6.71
N TRP A 175 17.38 13.79 -5.98
CA TRP A 175 18.70 14.09 -5.42
C TRP A 175 19.11 13.10 -4.31
N GLU A 176 18.16 12.69 -3.48
CA GLU A 176 18.38 11.78 -2.36
C GLU A 176 18.27 10.29 -2.76
N ILE A 177 17.92 10.00 -4.01
CA ILE A 177 17.51 8.66 -4.42
C ILE A 177 18.59 7.61 -4.18
N GLY A 178 19.87 7.93 -4.35
CA GLY A 178 20.96 7.00 -4.04
C GLY A 178 21.00 6.60 -2.56
N LYS A 179 20.68 7.52 -1.65
CA LYS A 179 20.57 7.26 -0.22
C LYS A 179 19.27 6.52 0.11
N VAL A 180 18.17 6.87 -0.54
CA VAL A 180 16.90 6.12 -0.46
C VAL A 180 17.14 4.66 -0.87
N MET A 181 17.88 4.40 -1.95
CA MET A 181 18.19 3.05 -2.38
C MET A 181 19.08 2.29 -1.40
N LYS A 182 19.94 2.98 -0.67
CA LYS A 182 20.90 2.36 0.25
C LYS A 182 20.26 2.05 1.62
N ASP A 183 19.52 3.01 2.15
CA ASP A 183 19.11 3.05 3.56
C ASP A 183 17.59 3.30 3.74
N GLY A 184 16.82 3.32 2.65
CA GLY A 184 15.43 3.75 2.63
C GLY A 184 14.39 2.65 2.37
N ARG A 185 13.11 2.99 2.54
CA ARG A 185 11.98 2.08 2.29
C ARG A 185 10.90 2.74 1.44
N PHE A 186 10.10 1.91 0.79
CA PHE A 186 8.97 2.32 -0.02
C PHE A 186 7.68 1.66 0.50
N GLU A 187 6.58 2.40 0.54
CA GLU A 187 5.27 1.90 0.94
C GLU A 187 4.26 2.29 -0.14
N THR A 188 3.55 1.34 -0.73
CA THR A 188 2.45 1.64 -1.66
C THR A 188 1.10 1.52 -0.96
N GLY A 189 0.12 2.24 -1.50
CA GLY A 189 -1.28 2.09 -1.12
C GLY A 189 -1.95 3.42 -0.73
N GLY A 190 -3.28 3.42 -0.80
CA GLY A 190 -4.11 4.57 -0.45
C GLY A 190 -4.50 5.47 -1.60
N SER A 191 -5.46 6.34 -1.32
CA SER A 191 -5.91 7.42 -2.19
C SER A 191 -5.49 8.75 -1.59
N TRP A 192 -4.67 9.51 -2.31
CA TRP A 192 -4.31 10.87 -1.94
C TRP A 192 -5.02 11.85 -2.87
N GLU A 193 -5.90 12.68 -2.30
CA GLU A 193 -6.41 13.88 -2.95
C GLU A 193 -5.38 15.00 -2.77
N PHE A 194 -4.83 15.49 -3.87
CA PHE A 194 -3.74 16.46 -3.87
C PHE A 194 -4.19 17.78 -4.50
N THR A 195 -3.58 18.87 -4.03
CA THR A 195 -3.88 20.22 -4.48
C THR A 195 -3.07 20.59 -5.72
N LYS A 196 -3.38 21.74 -6.31
CA LYS A 196 -2.59 22.29 -7.43
C LYS A 196 -1.12 22.53 -7.05
N GLU A 197 -0.83 22.89 -5.80
CA GLU A 197 0.54 23.10 -5.31
C GLU A 197 1.35 21.79 -5.24
N ASP A 198 0.66 20.68 -5.00
CA ASP A 198 1.28 19.36 -4.92
C ASP A 198 1.57 18.78 -6.31
N THR A 199 0.97 19.37 -7.36
CA THR A 199 1.03 18.85 -8.72
C THR A 199 2.43 18.97 -9.31
N VAL A 200 2.82 17.99 -10.11
CA VAL A 200 4.09 17.95 -10.84
C VAL A 200 3.81 18.19 -12.32
N ASP A 201 4.32 19.29 -12.87
CA ASP A 201 4.06 19.68 -14.27
C ASP A 201 4.77 18.75 -15.28
N ASN A 202 5.87 18.12 -14.86
CA ASN A 202 6.67 17.21 -15.69
C ASN A 202 6.84 15.83 -15.02
N GLY A 203 5.73 15.22 -14.60
CA GLY A 203 5.71 13.95 -13.86
C GLY A 203 6.47 12.78 -14.49
N GLY A 204 6.72 12.82 -15.81
CA GLY A 204 7.54 11.83 -16.53
C GLY A 204 9.05 11.94 -16.27
N ILE A 205 9.54 13.11 -15.83
CA ILE A 205 10.96 13.34 -15.52
C ILE A 205 11.46 12.41 -14.42
N PHE A 206 10.59 12.02 -13.48
CA PHE A 206 10.99 11.08 -12.43
C PHE A 206 11.40 9.73 -13.01
N LYS A 207 10.60 9.18 -13.93
CA LYS A 207 10.90 7.92 -14.59
C LYS A 207 12.19 8.03 -15.41
N GLU A 208 12.34 9.10 -16.18
CA GLU A 208 13.56 9.35 -16.97
C GLU A 208 14.80 9.50 -16.08
N GLY A 209 14.69 10.24 -14.97
CA GLY A 209 15.77 10.43 -14.01
C GLY A 209 16.21 9.13 -13.35
N VAL A 210 15.26 8.26 -12.99
CA VAL A 210 15.55 6.93 -12.42
C VAL A 210 16.18 6.00 -13.47
N GLU A 211 15.73 6.04 -14.74
CA GLU A 211 16.36 5.29 -15.84
C GLU A 211 17.79 5.77 -16.13
N LEU A 212 18.04 7.08 -16.09
CA LEU A 212 19.40 7.62 -16.23
C LEU A 212 20.33 7.15 -15.09
N LEU A 213 19.80 7.05 -13.87
CA LEU A 213 20.54 6.50 -12.74
C LEU A 213 20.83 5.01 -12.91
N ARG A 214 19.91 4.26 -13.52
CA ARG A 214 20.10 2.84 -13.86
C ARG A 214 21.23 2.67 -14.86
N GLU A 215 21.21 3.48 -15.92
CA GLU A 215 22.25 3.48 -16.96
C GLU A 215 23.61 3.85 -16.36
N LYS A 216 23.66 4.87 -15.50
CA LYS A 216 24.88 5.25 -14.78
C LYS A 216 25.40 4.11 -13.91
N ARG A 217 24.55 3.46 -13.10
CA ARG A 217 24.93 2.32 -12.27
C ARG A 217 25.45 1.14 -13.10
N ARG A 218 24.83 0.88 -14.26
CA ARG A 218 25.28 -0.15 -15.20
C ARG A 218 26.68 0.15 -15.73
N ILE A 219 26.94 1.40 -16.12
CA ILE A 219 28.26 1.85 -16.58
C ILE A 219 29.29 1.75 -15.45
N ASP A 220 28.95 2.17 -14.24
CA ASP A 220 29.84 2.14 -13.07
C ASP A 220 30.20 0.68 -12.71
N ASN A 221 29.22 -0.23 -12.69
CA ASN A 221 29.45 -1.66 -12.45
C ASN A 221 30.24 -2.34 -13.58
N ALA A 222 30.03 -1.94 -14.84
CA ALA A 222 30.79 -2.45 -15.99
C ALA A 222 32.24 -1.97 -16.02
N LYS A 223 32.57 -0.88 -15.31
CA LYS A 223 33.92 -0.32 -15.19
C LYS A 223 34.76 -0.93 -14.06
N GLY A 224 34.21 -1.84 -13.26
CA GLY A 224 34.98 -2.64 -12.30
C GLY A 224 35.75 -1.82 -11.25
N PHE A 225 35.07 -0.89 -10.58
CA PHE A 225 35.55 -0.28 -9.34
C PHE A 225 34.79 -0.85 -8.14
#